data_AF-A0A2R6EE42-F1
#
_entry.id   AF-A0A2R6EE42-F1
#
_cell.length_a   1.000
_cell.length_b   1.000
_cell.length_c   1.000
_cell.angle_alpha   90.00
_cell.angle_beta   90.00
_cell.angle_gamma   90.00
#
_symmetry.space_group_name_H-M   'P 1'
#
loop_
_entity.id
_entity.type
_entity.pdbx_description
1 polymer ?
#
loop_
_entity_poly.entity_id
_entity_poly.type
_entity_poly.pdbx_seq_one_letter_code
_entity_poly.pdbx_strand_id
1 'polypeptide(L)' 'MPSSNAKPSWTNPEYVATVVGVLATGALVFYSSLARTGLTVDEVLSVVLGITVPVTIAYEIARRWS' A
#
# COMPACT_ATOMS: atom_id res chain seq x y z
N MET A 1 -20.20 5.22 16.65
CA MET A 1 -19.65 3.85 16.51
C MET A 1 -18.45 3.75 17.44
N PRO A 2 -18.37 2.78 18.36
CA PRO A 2 -17.19 2.65 19.18
C PRO A 2 -16.06 2.12 18.30
N SER A 3 -15.04 2.94 18.07
CA SER A 3 -13.78 2.52 17.46
C SER A 3 -13.19 1.43 18.35
N SER A 4 -13.24 0.18 17.87
CA SER A 4 -12.62 -0.95 18.55
C SER A 4 -11.15 -0.61 18.79
N ASN A 5 -10.72 -0.58 20.06
CA ASN A 5 -9.33 -0.41 20.50
C ASN A 5 -8.50 -1.66 20.15
N ALA A 6 -8.62 -2.17 18.93
CA ALA A 6 -7.82 -3.27 18.45
C ALA A 6 -6.37 -2.76 18.34
N LYS A 7 -5.47 -3.31 19.16
CA LYS A 7 -4.05 -3.00 19.06
C LYS A 7 -3.57 -3.29 17.63
N PRO A 8 -2.72 -2.42 17.04
CA PRO A 8 -2.10 -2.70 15.75
C PRO A 8 -1.45 -4.08 15.78
N SER A 9 -1.89 -4.96 14.89
CA SER A 9 -1.40 -6.34 14.81
C SER A 9 -1.03 -6.66 13.38
N TRP A 10 0.14 -7.27 13.20
CA TRP A 10 0.62 -7.76 11.90
C TRP A 10 -0.19 -8.95 11.35
N THR A 11 -1.10 -9.51 12.14
CA THR A 11 -2.10 -10.49 11.69
C THR A 11 -3.42 -9.83 11.29
N ASN A 12 -3.66 -8.56 11.62
CA ASN A 12 -4.86 -7.87 11.15
C ASN A 12 -4.66 -7.47 9.68
N PRO A 13 -5.45 -8.02 8.74
CA PRO A 13 -5.25 -7.78 7.31
C PRO A 13 -5.49 -6.33 6.90
N GLU A 14 -6.39 -5.60 7.58
CA GLU A 14 -6.64 -4.17 7.31
C GLU A 14 -5.44 -3.31 7.72
N TYR A 15 -4.83 -3.62 8.86
CA TYR A 15 -3.64 -2.91 9.33
C TYR A 15 -2.46 -3.12 8.37
N VAL A 16 -2.21 -4.38 7.98
CA VAL A 16 -1.12 -4.72 7.05
C VAL A 16 -1.34 -4.05 5.69
N ALA A 17 -2.56 -4.12 5.14
CA ALA A 17 -2.89 -3.46 3.87
C ALA A 17 -2.66 -1.95 3.94
N THR A 18 -3.04 -1.31 5.06
CA THR A 18 -2.82 0.12 5.27
C THR A 18 -1.34 0.48 5.31
N VAL A 19 -0.53 -0.24 6.09
CA VAL A 19 0.92 0.00 6.18
C VAL A 19 1.58 -0.15 4.80
N VAL A 20 1.26 -1.22 4.07
CA VAL A 20 1.81 -1.46 2.72
C VAL A 20 1.37 -0.36 1.75
N GLY A 21 0.11 0.07 1.81
CA GLY A 21 -0.40 1.16 0.98
C GLY A 21 0.32 2.48 1.23
N VAL A 22 0.59 2.82 2.49
CA VAL A 22 1.35 4.02 2.86
C VAL A 22 2.79 3.94 2.36
N LEU A 23 3.48 2.81 2.54
CA LEU A 23 4.85 2.63 2.07
C LEU A 23 4.96 2.72 0.55
N ALA A 24 4.04 2.08 -0.18
CA ALA A 24 4.03 2.11 -1.63
C ALA A 24 3.71 3.52 -2.17
N THR A 25 2.79 4.25 -1.52
CA THR A 25 2.51 5.66 -1.85
C THR A 25 3.74 6.55 -1.57
N GLY A 26 4.45 6.33 -0.47
CA GLY A 26 5.68 7.05 -0.15
C GLY A 26 6.79 6.80 -1.19
N ALA A 27 6.97 5.55 -1.60
CA ALA A 27 7.93 5.17 -2.65
C ALA A 27 7.59 5.83 -4.00
N LEU A 28 6.30 5.89 -4.35
CA LEU A 28 5.82 6.63 -5.52
C LEU A 28 6.19 8.11 -5.45
N VAL A 29 5.81 8.79 -4.36
CA VAL A 29 6.07 10.23 -4.20
C VAL A 29 7.56 10.50 -4.29
N PHE A 30 8.39 9.65 -3.68
CA PHE A 30 9.84 9.72 -3.76
C PHE A 30 10.36 9.51 -5.18
N TYR A 31 9.83 8.55 -5.93
CA TYR A 31 10.19 8.37 -7.34
C TYR A 31 9.82 9.60 -8.19
N SER A 32 8.62 10.15 -7.97
CA SER A 32 8.14 11.32 -8.71
C SER A 32 8.99 12.57 -8.47
N SER A 33 9.62 12.71 -7.30
CA SER A 33 10.52 13.84 -7.02
C SER A 33 11.89 13.71 -7.70
N LEU A 34 12.29 12.49 -8.07
CA LEU A 34 13.51 12.21 -8.82
C LEU A 34 13.30 12.27 -10.34
N ALA A 35 12.06 12.09 -10.80
CA ALA A 35 11.72 12.15 -12.21
C ALA A 35 11.91 13.57 -12.76
N ARG A 36 12.73 13.72 -13.81
CA ARG A 36 13.05 15.02 -14.44
C ARG A 36 11.96 15.54 -15.39
N THR A 37 10.98 14.72 -15.73
CA THR A 37 9.88 15.01 -16.65
C THR A 37 8.55 14.66 -16.01
N GLY A 38 7.47 15.36 -16.38
CA GLY A 38 6.14 15.12 -15.83
C GLY A 38 5.66 13.68 -16.01
N LEU A 39 4.96 13.16 -15.00
CA LEU A 39 4.53 11.76 -14.92
C LEU A 39 3.66 11.36 -16.12
N THR A 40 4.11 10.37 -16.88
CA THR A 40 3.39 9.80 -18.03
C THR A 40 2.25 8.88 -17.58
N VAL A 41 1.27 8.65 -18.45
CA VAL A 41 0.13 7.75 -18.16
C VAL A 41 0.62 6.32 -17.83
N ASP A 42 1.68 5.87 -18.49
CA ASP A 42 2.29 4.55 -18.29
C ASP A 42 2.94 4.43 -16.90
N GLU A 43 3.60 5.49 -16.44
CA GLU A 43 4.13 5.59 -15.08
C GLU A 43 2.99 5.59 -14.05
N VAL A 44 1.89 6.32 -14.30
CA VAL A 44 0.72 6.30 -13.40
C VAL A 44 0.13 4.89 -13.27
N LEU A 45 -0.02 4.16 -14.38
CA LEU A 45 -0.50 2.78 -14.36
C LEU A 45 0.46 1.84 -13.63
N SER A 46 1.76 1.94 -13.92
CA SER A 46 2.81 1.16 -13.27
C SER A 46 2.82 1.37 -11.76
N VAL A 47 2.53 2.59 -11.33
CA VAL A 47 2.45 2.99 -9.93
C VAL A 47 1.20 2.46 -9.25
N VAL A 48 0.03 2.60 -9.88
CA VAL A 48 -1.22 2.07 -9.34
C VAL A 48 -1.10 0.56 -9.15
N LEU A 49 -0.54 -0.15 -10.13
CA LEU A 49 -0.25 -1.57 -10.03
C LEU A 49 0.80 -1.87 -8.95
N GLY A 50 1.88 -1.08 -8.88
CA GLY A 50 2.93 -1.20 -7.87
C GLY A 50 2.45 -0.99 -6.43
N ILE A 51 1.34 -0.26 -6.23
CA ILE A 51 0.70 -0.10 -4.92
C ILE A 51 -0.32 -1.21 -4.67
N THR A 52 -1.24 -1.42 -5.61
CA THR A 52 -2.38 -2.32 -5.41
C THR A 52 -1.99 -3.79 -5.33
N VAL A 53 -0.98 -4.22 -6.10
CA VAL A 53 -0.53 -5.62 -6.09
C VAL A 53 0.08 -6.01 -4.73
N PRO A 54 1.07 -5.29 -4.17
CA PRO A 54 1.61 -5.61 -2.85
C PRO A 54 0.57 -5.51 -1.73
N VAL A 55 -0.30 -4.49 -1.77
CA VAL A 55 -1.40 -4.35 -0.78
C VAL A 55 -2.30 -5.59 -0.79
N THR A 56 -2.69 -6.03 -1.98
CA THR A 56 -3.57 -7.20 -2.15
C THR A 56 -2.88 -8.48 -1.67
N ILE A 57 -1.61 -8.68 -2.03
CA ILE A 57 -0.83 -9.84 -1.58
C ILE A 57 -0.73 -9.86 -0.05
N ALA A 58 -0.40 -8.71 0.56
CA ALA A 58 -0.23 -8.63 2.01
C ALA A 58 -1.55 -8.84 2.76
N TYR A 59 -2.66 -8.29 2.24
CA TYR A 59 -4.00 -8.55 2.76
C TYR A 59 -4.35 -10.04 2.72
N GLU A 60 -4.15 -10.69 1.57
CA GLU A 60 -4.49 -12.11 1.40
C GLU A 60 -3.59 -13.04 2.22
N ILE A 61 -2.31 -12.72 2.38
CA ILE A 61 -1.42 -13.45 3.30
C ILE A 61 -1.94 -13.28 4.73
N ALA A 62 -2.12 -12.06 5.22
CA ALA A 62 -2.60 -11.82 6.59
C ALA A 62 -3.94 -12.52 6.86
N ARG A 63 -4.87 -12.49 5.90
CA ARG A 63 -6.15 -13.19 5.98
C ARG A 63 -6.02 -14.71 6.11
N ARG A 64 -5.03 -15.32 5.46
CA ARG A 64 -4.82 -16.78 5.49
C ARG A 64 -4.20 -17.27 6.80
N TRP A 65 -3.53 -16.40 7.54
CA TRP A 65 -2.81 -16.72 8.77
C TRP A 65 -3.41 -16.03 10.02
N SER A 66 -4.61 -15.45 9.88
CA SER A 66 -5.45 -14.94 10.97
C SER A 66 -6.49 -15.99 11.38
#